data_AF-A0A1V5U6Z5-F1
#
_entry.id   AF-A0A1V5U6Z5-F1
#
_cell.length_a   1.000
_cell.length_b   1.000
_cell.length_c   1.000
_cell.angle_alpha   90.00
_cell.angle_beta   90.00
_cell.angle_gamma   90.00
#
_symmetry.space_group_name_H-M   'P 1'
#
loop_
_entity.id
_entity.type
_entity.pdbx_description
1 polymer ?
#
loop_
_entity_poly.entity_id
_entity_poly.type
_entity_poly.pdbx_seq_one_letter_code
_entity_poly.pdbx_strand_id
1 'polypeptide(L)'
;MVIDKPIHAGEFGRAVVSGVAAVKLIQYGGVADSDYAVPDPHAAGCLKTAETGPFRVLWKGEVSMEAIYVYAIVIFGADSGGKRYEYNGPFKVTVSEDWTLAAAAGFLNRNGDFLTVPENKAITAETGYLCVCSSIVDKTETWTKPTIKFATPGATAYPVAYIACVKDETGKIKSVTVTQPLIVAQITQTKDCPVAVTAAESGN
;
A
#
# COMPACT_ATOMS: atom_id res chain seq x y z
N MET A 1 -8.32 -16.52 7.75
CA MET A 1 -7.74 -17.68 7.04
C MET A 1 -7.08 -18.55 8.09
N VAL A 2 -7.64 -19.73 8.37
CA VAL A 2 -7.11 -20.65 9.39
C VAL A 2 -5.99 -21.46 8.74
N ILE A 3 -4.83 -21.47 9.39
CA ILE A 3 -3.66 -22.27 9.01
C ILE A 3 -4.00 -23.73 9.35
N ASP A 4 -4.13 -24.58 8.35
CA ASP A 4 -4.67 -25.93 8.53
C ASP A 4 -3.61 -26.96 8.98
N LYS A 5 -2.29 -26.67 8.85
CA LYS A 5 -1.22 -27.61 9.28
C LYS A 5 0.06 -26.92 9.79
N PRO A 6 0.71 -27.45 10.85
CA PRO A 6 2.01 -26.97 11.33
C PRO A 6 3.16 -27.41 10.40
N ILE A 7 4.20 -26.59 10.36
CA ILE A 7 5.40 -26.75 9.52
C ILE A 7 6.41 -27.69 10.21
N HIS A 8 7.10 -28.54 9.45
CA HIS A 8 8.05 -29.55 9.98
C HIS A 8 9.51 -29.03 10.07
N ALA A 9 10.37 -29.74 10.82
CA ALA A 9 11.78 -29.34 11.02
C ALA A 9 12.58 -29.40 9.70
N GLY A 10 13.07 -28.24 9.25
CA GLY A 10 13.74 -28.07 7.95
C GLY A 10 12.89 -27.40 6.88
N GLU A 11 11.59 -27.15 7.15
CA GLU A 11 10.69 -26.43 6.26
C GLU A 11 10.62 -24.94 6.64
N PHE A 12 10.58 -24.06 5.63
CA PHE A 12 10.18 -22.67 5.84
C PHE A 12 8.67 -22.54 5.66
N GLY A 13 7.97 -22.17 6.72
CA GLY A 13 6.62 -21.62 6.63
C GLY A 13 6.50 -20.41 7.54
N ARG A 14 6.07 -19.29 6.95
CA ARG A 14 5.73 -18.04 7.63
C ARG A 14 5.13 -17.11 6.58
N ALA A 15 3.88 -17.32 6.23
CA ALA A 15 3.15 -16.36 5.42
C ALA A 15 2.70 -15.21 6.34
N VAL A 16 3.39 -14.08 6.27
CA VAL A 16 2.86 -12.80 6.75
C VAL A 16 2.19 -12.15 5.55
N VAL A 17 0.86 -12.18 5.50
CA VAL A 17 0.12 -11.36 4.54
C VAL A 17 -0.07 -9.99 5.21
N SER A 18 0.75 -9.03 4.81
CA SER A 18 0.65 -7.64 5.21
C SER A 18 0.60 -6.77 3.95
N GLY A 19 -0.31 -5.81 3.91
CA GLY A 19 -0.55 -4.99 2.73
C GLY A 19 -1.71 -5.49 1.87
N VAL A 20 -1.66 -5.16 0.59
CA VAL A 20 -2.78 -5.36 -0.34
C VAL A 20 -2.80 -6.81 -0.85
N ALA A 21 -3.95 -7.49 -0.75
CA ALA A 21 -4.13 -8.84 -1.26
C ALA A 21 -5.51 -9.02 -1.90
N ALA A 22 -5.58 -9.87 -2.93
CA ALA A 22 -6.83 -10.33 -3.50
C ALA A 22 -7.44 -11.41 -2.59
N VAL A 23 -8.73 -11.27 -2.29
CA VAL A 23 -9.47 -12.16 -1.39
C VAL A 23 -10.83 -12.53 -1.98
N LYS A 24 -11.41 -13.61 -1.45
CA LYS A 24 -12.85 -13.86 -1.59
C LYS A 24 -13.58 -13.09 -0.50
N LEU A 25 -14.49 -12.20 -0.90
CA LEU A 25 -15.29 -11.36 -0.02
C LEU A 25 -16.77 -11.76 -0.13
N ILE A 26 -17.36 -12.17 0.99
CA ILE A 26 -18.78 -12.51 1.10
C ILE A 26 -19.55 -11.24 1.46
N GLN A 27 -20.61 -10.97 0.71
CA GLN A 27 -21.53 -9.89 0.99
C GLN A 27 -22.85 -10.49 1.49
N TYR A 28 -23.12 -10.38 2.79
CA TYR A 28 -24.40 -10.78 3.34
C TYR A 28 -25.45 -9.72 3.00
N GLY A 29 -26.59 -10.16 2.44
CA GLY A 29 -27.71 -9.28 2.11
C GLY A 29 -28.11 -8.42 3.32
N GLY A 30 -28.04 -7.11 3.18
CA GLY A 30 -28.38 -6.13 4.23
C GLY A 30 -27.22 -5.31 4.78
N VAL A 31 -25.96 -5.67 4.52
CA VAL A 31 -24.81 -4.80 4.83
C VAL A 31 -24.54 -3.92 3.62
N ALA A 32 -24.75 -2.60 3.77
CA ALA A 32 -24.43 -1.60 2.76
C ALA A 32 -22.97 -1.73 2.32
N ASP A 33 -22.64 -1.23 1.12
CA ASP A 33 -21.27 -1.11 0.63
C ASP A 33 -20.36 -0.51 1.70
N SER A 34 -19.62 -1.38 2.37
CA SER A 34 -18.75 -0.99 3.47
C SER A 34 -17.31 -1.18 3.06
N ASP A 35 -16.49 -0.20 3.45
CA ASP A 35 -15.06 -0.15 3.17
C ASP A 35 -14.24 -1.16 3.97
N TYR A 36 -14.85 -2.00 4.82
CA TYR A 36 -14.11 -2.93 5.67
C TYR A 36 -14.50 -4.38 5.47
N ALA A 37 -13.55 -5.24 5.83
CA ALA A 37 -13.70 -6.67 5.81
C ALA A 37 -13.12 -7.29 7.09
N VAL A 38 -13.73 -8.38 7.52
CA VAL A 38 -13.28 -9.20 8.65
C VAL A 38 -13.27 -10.68 8.23
N PRO A 39 -12.51 -11.56 8.91
CA PRO A 39 -12.60 -12.99 8.64
C PRO A 39 -14.05 -13.47 8.83
N ASP A 40 -14.52 -14.28 7.90
CA ASP A 40 -15.83 -14.90 8.03
C ASP A 40 -15.72 -16.17 8.91
N PRO A 41 -16.36 -16.22 10.09
CA PRO A 41 -16.32 -17.41 10.94
C PRO A 41 -17.07 -18.61 10.33
N HIS A 42 -17.93 -18.39 9.33
CA HIS A 42 -18.75 -19.44 8.70
C HIS A 42 -18.23 -19.87 7.33
N ALA A 43 -17.20 -19.22 6.79
CA ALA A 43 -16.60 -19.54 5.49
C ALA A 43 -15.07 -19.44 5.55
N ALA A 44 -14.42 -20.58 5.78
CA ALA A 44 -12.97 -20.66 5.85
C ALA A 44 -12.30 -20.14 4.57
N GLY A 45 -11.30 -19.27 4.73
CA GLY A 45 -10.56 -18.66 3.61
C GLY A 45 -11.26 -17.46 2.97
N CYS A 46 -12.45 -17.09 3.43
CA CYS A 46 -13.16 -15.90 2.99
C CYS A 46 -13.11 -14.78 4.04
N LEU A 47 -13.23 -13.55 3.56
CA LEU A 47 -13.62 -12.42 4.38
C LEU A 47 -15.11 -12.12 4.16
N LYS A 48 -15.73 -11.39 5.07
CA LYS A 48 -17.06 -10.80 4.88
C LYS A 48 -16.99 -9.28 5.02
N THR A 49 -17.87 -8.57 4.33
CA THR A 49 -18.04 -7.12 4.54
C THR A 49 -18.43 -6.84 5.99
N ALA A 50 -17.92 -5.74 6.53
CA ALA A 50 -18.21 -5.29 7.88
C ALA A 50 -18.20 -3.77 7.94
N GLU A 51 -18.98 -3.17 8.83
CA GLU A 51 -19.01 -1.71 9.03
C GLU A 51 -17.69 -1.13 9.54
N THR A 52 -16.90 -1.97 10.23
CA THR A 52 -15.56 -1.67 10.75
C THR A 52 -14.72 -2.94 10.75
N GLY A 53 -13.40 -2.81 10.76
CA GLY A 53 -12.53 -3.98 10.84
C GLY A 53 -11.07 -3.66 10.58
N PRO A 54 -10.18 -4.65 10.81
CA PRO A 54 -8.74 -4.49 10.66
C PRO A 54 -8.30 -4.54 9.18
N PHE A 55 -9.23 -4.76 8.24
CA PHE A 55 -8.94 -4.88 6.83
C PHE A 55 -9.80 -3.92 6.01
N ARG A 56 -9.16 -3.13 5.14
CA ARG A 56 -9.85 -2.16 4.28
C ARG A 56 -10.05 -2.71 2.88
N VAL A 57 -11.28 -2.74 2.39
CA VAL A 57 -11.64 -3.06 1.01
C VAL A 57 -11.27 -1.88 0.12
N LEU A 58 -10.37 -2.10 -0.84
CA LEU A 58 -9.96 -1.10 -1.83
C LEU A 58 -10.80 -1.19 -3.10
N TRP A 59 -11.20 -2.41 -3.45
CA TRP A 59 -11.97 -2.70 -4.64
C TRP A 59 -12.72 -4.00 -4.44
N LYS A 60 -13.87 -4.13 -5.08
CA LYS A 60 -14.63 -5.38 -5.15
C LYS A 60 -15.27 -5.53 -6.51
N GLY A 61 -15.38 -6.76 -6.98
CA GLY A 61 -16.11 -7.10 -8.20
C GLY A 61 -17.61 -6.89 -8.05
N GLU A 62 -18.30 -6.84 -9.18
CA GLU A 62 -19.75 -6.71 -9.22
C GLU A 62 -20.43 -7.94 -8.60
N VAL A 63 -21.49 -7.66 -7.83
CA VAL A 63 -22.30 -8.69 -7.18
C VAL A 63 -23.37 -9.13 -8.15
N SER A 64 -23.40 -10.41 -8.53
CA SER A 64 -24.57 -11.01 -9.17
C SER A 64 -25.49 -11.63 -8.12
N MET A 65 -26.79 -11.66 -8.36
CA MET A 65 -27.77 -12.28 -7.44
C MET A 65 -27.53 -13.79 -7.21
N GLU A 66 -26.65 -14.41 -8.00
CA GLU A 66 -26.32 -15.83 -7.93
C GLU A 66 -25.01 -16.11 -7.17
N ALA A 67 -24.16 -15.10 -6.96
CA ALA A 67 -22.84 -15.27 -6.36
C ALA A 67 -22.82 -14.92 -4.86
N ILE A 68 -22.47 -15.90 -4.02
CA ILE A 68 -22.35 -15.75 -2.55
C ILE A 68 -21.05 -14.99 -2.17
N TYR A 69 -20.08 -14.90 -3.08
CA TYR A 69 -18.81 -14.19 -2.88
C TYR A 69 -18.36 -13.47 -4.16
N VAL A 70 -17.66 -12.35 -3.98
CA VAL A 70 -16.97 -11.61 -5.04
C VAL A 70 -15.46 -11.64 -4.80
N TYR A 71 -14.68 -11.39 -5.85
CA TYR A 71 -13.27 -11.06 -5.67
C TYR A 71 -13.15 -9.63 -5.18
N ALA A 72 -12.29 -9.41 -4.18
CA ALA A 72 -12.00 -8.09 -3.66
C ALA A 72 -10.50 -7.91 -3.48
N ILE A 73 -10.06 -6.66 -3.53
CA ILE A 73 -8.72 -6.25 -3.13
C ILE A 73 -8.84 -5.65 -1.73
N VAL A 74 -8.11 -6.20 -0.76
CA VAL A 74 -8.18 -5.82 0.65
C VAL A 74 -6.79 -5.53 1.19
N ILE A 75 -6.68 -4.50 2.03
CA ILE A 75 -5.47 -4.22 2.80
C ILE A 75 -5.53 -4.93 4.14
N PHE A 76 -4.59 -5.84 4.37
CA PHE A 76 -4.38 -6.51 5.65
C PHE A 76 -3.50 -5.64 6.57
N GLY A 77 -4.02 -5.34 7.77
CA GLY A 77 -3.34 -4.54 8.79
C GLY A 77 -3.72 -3.06 8.81
N ALA A 78 -4.70 -2.64 8.00
CA ALA A 78 -5.27 -1.31 8.09
C ALA A 78 -6.22 -1.26 9.29
N ASP A 79 -5.69 -0.94 10.47
CA ASP A 79 -6.55 -0.54 11.58
C ASP A 79 -7.12 0.84 11.27
N SER A 80 -8.41 0.89 11.01
CA SER A 80 -9.19 2.09 11.28
C SER A 80 -10.25 1.70 12.29
N GLY A 81 -9.88 1.78 13.56
CA GLY A 81 -10.83 1.83 14.66
C GLY A 81 -11.95 2.80 14.29
N GLY A 82 -13.17 2.28 14.25
CA GLY A 82 -14.35 3.01 13.79
C GLY A 82 -14.47 4.38 14.44
N LYS A 83 -14.87 5.38 13.64
CA LYS A 83 -15.18 6.77 14.01
C LYS A 83 -14.13 7.44 14.94
N ARG A 84 -13.28 8.29 14.35
CA ARG A 84 -12.37 9.30 14.97
C ARG A 84 -10.92 8.93 15.33
N TYR A 85 -10.31 7.86 14.81
CA TYR A 85 -8.92 7.54 15.19
C TYR A 85 -7.96 7.60 13.99
N GLU A 86 -7.04 8.56 14.05
CA GLU A 86 -5.99 8.83 13.08
C GLU A 86 -5.06 7.62 12.90
N TYR A 87 -4.66 7.34 11.66
CA TYR A 87 -3.60 6.37 11.37
C TYR A 87 -2.34 6.66 12.20
N ASN A 88 -1.76 5.64 12.83
CA ASN A 88 -0.51 5.74 13.61
C ASN A 88 0.53 4.68 13.23
N GLY A 89 0.45 4.17 12.00
CA GLY A 89 1.36 3.14 11.49
C GLY A 89 2.59 3.71 10.75
N PRO A 90 3.42 2.83 10.19
CA PRO A 90 4.56 3.21 9.34
C PRO A 90 4.17 4.21 8.26
N PHE A 91 5.07 5.15 7.96
CA PHE A 91 4.81 6.21 6.99
C PHE A 91 3.63 7.13 7.31
N LYS A 92 3.12 7.18 8.55
CA LYS A 92 2.10 8.17 8.94
C LYS A 92 2.52 9.55 8.45
N VAL A 93 1.64 10.21 7.71
CA VAL A 93 1.82 11.57 7.24
C VAL A 93 0.97 12.48 8.10
N THR A 94 1.62 13.45 8.72
CA THR A 94 0.99 14.55 9.45
C THR A 94 1.16 15.84 8.68
N VAL A 95 0.17 16.72 8.77
CA VAL A 95 0.18 18.05 8.16
C VAL A 95 0.28 19.08 9.28
N SER A 96 1.27 19.97 9.24
CA SER A 96 1.37 21.10 10.17
C SER A 96 0.54 22.31 9.70
N GLU A 97 0.41 23.32 10.57
CA GLU A 97 -0.39 24.52 10.32
C GLU A 97 0.08 25.34 9.10
N ASP A 98 1.37 25.25 8.76
CA ASP A 98 2.01 25.90 7.61
C ASP A 98 1.92 25.05 6.32
N TRP A 99 1.17 23.95 6.34
CA TRP A 99 1.06 22.97 5.25
C TRP A 99 2.36 22.21 4.94
N THR A 100 3.32 22.18 5.86
CA THR A 100 4.44 21.25 5.78
C THR A 100 3.98 19.84 6.15
N LEU A 101 4.44 18.84 5.42
CA LEU A 101 4.16 17.43 5.69
C LEU A 101 5.36 16.81 6.41
N ALA A 102 5.05 15.95 7.38
CA ALA A 102 6.02 15.04 7.98
C ALA A 102 5.54 13.60 7.79
N ALA A 103 6.39 12.77 7.18
CA ALA A 103 6.18 11.34 7.02
C ALA A 103 7.05 10.58 8.03
N ALA A 104 6.42 9.77 8.89
CA ALA A 104 7.13 8.93 9.86
C ALA A 104 8.01 7.87 9.17
N ALA A 105 8.92 7.30 9.95
CA ALA A 105 9.71 6.16 9.51
C ALA A 105 8.82 4.97 9.14
N GLY A 106 9.35 4.07 8.33
CA GLY A 106 8.63 2.86 7.93
C GLY A 106 9.55 1.76 7.43
N PHE A 107 8.99 0.82 6.70
CA PHE A 107 9.71 -0.37 6.24
C PHE A 107 9.67 -0.49 4.72
N LEU A 108 10.77 -0.95 4.13
CA LEU A 108 10.91 -1.24 2.72
C LEU A 108 11.41 -2.66 2.53
N ASN A 109 10.70 -3.45 1.73
CA ASN A 109 11.22 -4.67 1.12
C ASN A 109 11.69 -4.36 -0.30
N ARG A 110 12.97 -4.60 -0.58
CA ARG A 110 13.59 -4.28 -1.85
C ARG A 110 14.40 -5.46 -2.40
N ASN A 111 13.89 -6.11 -3.44
CA ASN A 111 14.44 -7.39 -3.95
C ASN A 111 14.70 -8.44 -2.84
N GLY A 112 13.88 -8.46 -1.78
CA GLY A 112 14.04 -9.38 -0.65
C GLY A 112 14.85 -8.82 0.52
N ASP A 113 15.57 -7.70 0.34
CA ASP A 113 16.21 -6.99 1.45
C ASP A 113 15.16 -6.20 2.23
N PHE A 114 15.05 -6.45 3.53
CA PHE A 114 14.14 -5.74 4.41
C PHE A 114 14.88 -4.68 5.22
N LEU A 115 14.49 -3.41 5.08
CA LEU A 115 15.17 -2.28 5.71
C LEU A 115 14.21 -1.22 6.24
N THR A 116 14.70 -0.40 7.17
CA THR A 116 13.99 0.77 7.68
C THR A 116 14.19 1.96 6.74
N VAL A 117 13.09 2.63 6.42
CA VAL A 117 13.09 3.93 5.73
C VAL A 117 13.05 5.03 6.79
N PRO A 118 13.99 5.98 6.76
CA PRO A 118 13.98 7.09 7.71
C PRO A 118 12.76 7.99 7.51
N GLU A 119 12.32 8.64 8.58
CA GLU A 119 11.31 9.70 8.51
C GLU A 119 11.78 10.88 7.66
N ASN A 120 10.84 11.64 7.13
CA ASN A 120 11.09 12.93 6.48
C ASN A 120 10.13 13.97 7.06
N LYS A 121 10.68 14.96 7.78
CA LYS A 121 9.92 15.96 8.54
C LYS A 121 9.70 17.30 7.82
N ALA A 122 10.23 17.45 6.61
CA ALA A 122 10.23 18.74 5.90
C ALA A 122 9.87 18.55 4.43
N ILE A 123 8.61 18.16 4.18
CA ILE A 123 8.09 17.98 2.83
C ILE A 123 7.09 19.10 2.54
N THR A 124 7.36 19.92 1.52
CA THR A 124 6.38 20.92 1.04
C THR A 124 5.16 20.23 0.46
N ALA A 125 3.95 20.56 0.92
CA ALA A 125 2.73 19.96 0.39
C ALA A 125 2.49 20.35 -1.08
N GLU A 126 2.22 19.33 -1.89
CA GLU A 126 1.71 19.46 -3.26
C GLU A 126 0.73 18.34 -3.57
N THR A 127 -0.06 18.49 -4.63
CA THR A 127 -0.96 17.42 -5.07
C THR A 127 -0.15 16.34 -5.78
N GLY A 128 -0.18 15.12 -5.28
CA GLY A 128 0.58 14.01 -5.86
C GLY A 128 0.79 12.85 -4.90
N TYR A 129 1.62 11.90 -5.32
CA TYR A 129 1.98 10.73 -4.51
C TYR A 129 3.27 10.97 -3.73
N LEU A 130 3.21 10.78 -2.42
CA LEU A 130 4.41 10.52 -1.63
C LEU A 130 4.82 9.07 -1.83
N CYS A 131 6.07 8.89 -2.24
CA CYS A 131 6.63 7.58 -2.49
C CYS A 131 7.86 7.33 -1.62
N VAL A 132 8.07 6.07 -1.27
CA VAL A 132 9.40 5.57 -0.90
C VAL A 132 10.16 5.33 -2.20
N CYS A 133 11.25 6.05 -2.39
CA CYS A 133 12.11 5.92 -3.56
C CYS A 133 13.39 5.18 -3.21
N SER A 134 13.75 4.18 -4.01
CA SER A 134 15.04 3.50 -3.99
C SER A 134 15.29 2.86 -5.35
N SER A 135 16.53 2.84 -5.79
CA SER A 135 16.92 2.31 -7.10
C SER A 135 18.32 1.73 -7.06
N ILE A 136 18.61 0.78 -7.93
CA ILE A 136 19.98 0.34 -8.21
C ILE A 136 20.71 1.48 -8.92
N VAL A 137 21.96 1.75 -8.52
CA VAL A 137 22.86 2.66 -9.23
C VAL A 137 23.61 1.85 -10.27
N ASP A 138 23.32 2.07 -11.56
CA ASP A 138 23.76 1.22 -12.68
C ASP A 138 25.27 0.95 -12.73
N LYS A 139 26.10 1.90 -12.29
CA LYS A 139 27.57 1.78 -12.35
C LYS A 139 28.18 0.99 -11.21
N THR A 140 27.49 0.86 -10.09
CA THR A 140 28.02 0.23 -8.87
C THR A 140 27.22 -0.99 -8.46
N GLU A 141 26.08 -1.24 -9.10
CA GLU A 141 25.08 -2.26 -8.73
C GLU A 141 24.63 -2.15 -7.25
N THR A 142 24.88 -1.00 -6.62
CA THR A 142 24.50 -0.73 -5.25
C THR A 142 23.20 0.03 -5.23
N TRP A 143 22.35 -0.29 -4.28
CA TRP A 143 21.14 0.46 -4.10
C TRP A 143 21.34 1.84 -3.46
N THR A 144 20.53 2.82 -3.87
CA THR A 144 20.40 4.09 -3.18
C THR A 144 19.75 3.91 -1.80
N LYS A 145 20.09 4.80 -0.87
CA LYS A 145 19.38 4.89 0.42
C LYS A 145 17.92 5.25 0.16
N PRO A 146 16.94 4.59 0.82
CA PRO A 146 15.55 4.91 0.61
C PRO A 146 15.22 6.31 1.14
N THR A 147 14.39 7.04 0.41
CA THR A 147 13.91 8.37 0.80
C THR A 147 12.42 8.51 0.57
N ILE A 148 11.73 9.28 1.41
CA ILE A 148 10.32 9.64 1.20
C ILE A 148 10.25 10.99 0.50
N LYS A 149 9.64 11.04 -0.68
CA LYS A 149 9.47 12.27 -1.47
C LYS A 149 8.30 12.16 -2.44
N PHE A 150 7.86 13.30 -2.99
CA PHE A 150 6.95 13.27 -4.13
C PHE A 150 7.62 12.67 -5.36
N ALA A 151 6.93 11.74 -5.99
CA ALA A 151 7.36 11.09 -7.23
C ALA A 151 6.15 10.48 -7.94
N THR A 152 6.30 10.24 -9.25
CA THR A 152 5.37 9.39 -9.98
C THR A 152 5.59 7.93 -9.56
N PRO A 153 4.54 7.20 -9.14
CA PRO A 153 4.65 5.78 -8.83
C PRO A 153 5.26 4.97 -9.97
N GLY A 154 6.17 4.04 -9.65
CA GLY A 154 6.86 3.22 -10.63
C GLY A 154 7.85 2.24 -10.01
N ALA A 155 8.67 1.61 -10.84
CA ALA A 155 9.59 0.54 -10.42
C ALA A 155 10.60 0.95 -9.34
N THR A 156 10.88 2.25 -9.18
CA THR A 156 11.81 2.82 -8.19
C THR A 156 11.13 3.72 -7.17
N ALA A 157 9.81 3.85 -7.22
CA ALA A 157 9.03 4.77 -6.41
C ALA A 157 7.70 4.12 -6.01
N TYR A 158 7.66 3.58 -4.80
CA TYR A 158 6.46 2.92 -4.28
C TYR A 158 5.58 3.92 -3.52
N PRO A 159 4.32 4.12 -3.92
CA PRO A 159 3.44 5.11 -3.28
C PRO A 159 3.11 4.67 -1.85
N VAL A 160 3.19 5.59 -0.88
CA VAL A 160 2.83 5.36 0.52
C VAL A 160 1.71 6.29 1.01
N ALA A 161 1.50 7.42 0.33
CA ALA A 161 0.36 8.30 0.54
C ALA A 161 0.01 9.04 -0.75
N TYR A 162 -1.26 9.42 -0.88
CA TYR A 162 -1.69 10.45 -1.84
C TYR A 162 -2.08 11.72 -1.09
N ILE A 163 -1.60 12.85 -1.60
CA ILE A 163 -1.84 14.18 -1.05
C ILE A 163 -2.70 14.94 -2.05
N ALA A 164 -3.85 15.45 -1.61
CA ALA A 164 -4.69 16.33 -2.38
C ALA A 164 -4.67 17.73 -1.77
N CYS A 165 -4.13 18.71 -2.49
CA CYS A 165 -4.15 20.11 -2.09
C CYS A 165 -5.25 20.85 -2.84
N VAL A 166 -6.10 21.57 -2.11
CA VAL A 166 -7.00 22.58 -2.70
C VAL A 166 -6.35 23.94 -2.54
N LYS A 167 -6.21 24.67 -3.64
CA LYS A 167 -5.64 26.03 -3.67
C LYS A 167 -6.74 27.05 -3.93
N ASP A 168 -6.57 28.26 -3.42
CA ASP A 168 -7.40 29.40 -3.78
C ASP A 168 -6.98 30.01 -5.13
N GLU A 169 -7.68 31.06 -5.56
CA GLU A 169 -7.42 31.78 -6.82
C GLU A 169 -6.04 32.45 -6.87
N THR A 170 -5.40 32.64 -5.71
CA THR A 170 -4.04 33.19 -5.58
C THR A 170 -2.96 32.11 -5.57
N GLY A 171 -3.35 30.84 -5.63
CA GLY A 171 -2.45 29.68 -5.60
C GLY A 171 -2.01 29.25 -4.21
N LYS A 172 -2.57 29.83 -3.14
CA LYS A 172 -2.25 29.46 -1.75
C LYS A 172 -3.07 28.23 -1.34
N ILE A 173 -2.43 27.30 -0.60
CA ILE A 173 -3.10 26.09 -0.09
C ILE A 173 -4.15 26.49 0.95
N LYS A 174 -5.38 25.99 0.77
CA LYS A 174 -6.53 26.17 1.66
C LYS A 174 -6.80 24.92 2.50
N SER A 175 -6.59 23.74 1.92
CA SER A 175 -6.74 22.46 2.62
C SER A 175 -5.86 21.39 2.00
N VAL A 176 -5.41 20.47 2.84
CA VAL A 176 -4.68 19.25 2.46
C VAL A 176 -5.45 18.05 2.96
N THR A 177 -5.74 17.11 2.07
CA THR A 177 -6.28 15.79 2.42
C THR A 177 -5.19 14.74 2.19
N VAL A 178 -5.00 13.89 3.19
CA VAL A 178 -4.01 12.80 3.15
C VAL A 178 -4.77 11.48 3.10
N THR A 179 -4.44 10.65 2.12
CA THR A 179 -4.94 9.27 2.00
C THR A 179 -3.77 8.30 2.14
N GLN A 180 -3.79 7.45 3.17
CA GLN A 180 -2.69 6.54 3.49
C GLN A 180 -3.18 5.11 3.70
N PRO A 181 -2.79 4.16 2.84
CA PRO A 181 -3.23 2.78 2.97
C PRO A 181 -2.18 1.80 3.53
N LEU A 182 -0.93 2.22 3.75
CA LEU A 182 0.22 1.29 3.61
C LEU A 182 1.17 1.23 4.81
N ILE A 183 1.61 0.00 5.11
CA ILE A 183 2.44 -0.35 6.28
C ILE A 183 3.88 -0.70 5.86
N VAL A 184 4.06 -1.25 4.65
CA VAL A 184 5.37 -1.66 4.12
C VAL A 184 5.45 -1.28 2.64
N ALA A 185 6.52 -0.60 2.24
CA ALA A 185 6.82 -0.29 0.85
C ALA A 185 7.51 -1.49 0.17
N GLN A 186 7.28 -1.67 -1.13
CA GLN A 186 7.89 -2.74 -1.91
C GLN A 186 8.52 -2.22 -3.20
N ILE A 187 9.79 -2.56 -3.44
CA ILE A 187 10.49 -2.22 -4.68
C ILE A 187 11.12 -3.49 -5.24
N THR A 188 10.70 -3.88 -6.44
CA THR A 188 11.30 -5.01 -7.16
C THR A 188 11.89 -4.47 -8.46
N GLN A 189 13.21 -4.58 -8.61
CA GLN A 189 13.91 -4.22 -9.84
C GLN A 189 14.62 -5.44 -10.40
N THR A 190 14.48 -5.63 -11.71
CA THR A 190 15.20 -6.63 -12.48
C THR A 190 16.24 -5.94 -13.36
N LYS A 191 17.37 -6.59 -13.64
CA LYS A 191 18.30 -6.11 -14.68
C LYS A 191 17.61 -6.21 -16.04
N ASP A 192 17.89 -5.26 -16.92
CA ASP A 192 17.48 -5.36 -18.32
C ASP A 192 18.14 -6.59 -18.95
N CYS A 193 17.33 -7.39 -19.66
CA CYS A 193 17.82 -8.56 -20.36
C CYS A 193 18.61 -8.10 -21.59
N PRO A 194 19.92 -8.43 -21.74
CA PRO A 194 20.73 -7.98 -22.87
C PRO A 194 20.12 -8.33 -24.23
N VAL A 195 19.42 -9.47 -24.31
CA VAL A 195 18.76 -9.96 -25.54
C VAL A 195 17.56 -9.09 -25.93
N ALA A 196 16.86 -8.52 -24.96
CA ALA A 196 15.70 -7.66 -25.21
C ALA A 196 16.11 -6.25 -25.69
N VAL A 197 17.25 -5.75 -25.22
CA VAL A 197 17.79 -4.43 -25.62
C VAL A 197 18.22 -4.44 -27.08
N THR A 198 18.92 -5.49 -27.52
CA THR A 198 19.37 -5.62 -28.92
C THR A 198 18.22 -5.74 -29.93
N ALA A 199 17.09 -6.35 -29.54
CA ALA A 199 15.93 -6.50 -30.42
C ALA A 199 15.19 -5.16 -30.66
N ALA A 200 15.25 -4.23 -29.70
CA ALA A 200 14.66 -2.90 -29.85
C ALA A 200 15.50 -1.98 -30.75
N GLU A 201 16.82 -2.15 -30.78
CA GLU A 201 17.73 -1.35 -31.62
C GLU A 201 17.82 -1.84 -33.08
N SER A 202 17.50 -3.11 -33.35
CA SER A 202 17.49 -3.67 -34.71
C SER A 202 16.17 -3.47 -35.47
N GLY A 203 15.22 -2.73 -34.88
CA GLY A 203 13.87 -2.52 -35.43
C GLY A 203 13.63 -1.17 -36.14
N ASN A 204 14.69 -0.41 -36.46
CA ASN A 204 14.62 0.83 -37.25
C ASN A 204 15.16 0.63 -38.66
#